data_AF-A0AAE5WZN6-F1
#
_entry.id   AF-A0AAE5WZN6-F1
#
_cell.length_a   1.000
_cell.length_b   1.000
_cell.length_c   1.000
_cell.angle_alpha   90.00
_cell.angle_beta   90.00
_cell.angle_gamma   90.00
#
_symmetry.space_group_name_H-M   'P 1'
#
loop_
_entity.id
_entity.type
_entity.pdbx_description
1 polymer ?
#
loop_
_entity_poly.entity_id
_entity_poly.type
_entity_poly.pdbx_seq_one_letter_code
_entity_poly.pdbx_strand_id
1 'polypeptide(L)'
;MNTENVVKHLRALWRTDRIIADIRLRHLLVGLGMRAFAALIAAFGLLMLELSAYFALVQIWSAIAAAAILGAINFAIAAVLFIFAGRPPSGRDIELANEIHDTSIEALQVEARAFQTQLTGAVHHPLNTIVPVLVPLIAIIVKNMRKTAKESAADVTSDARS
;
A
#
# COMPACT_ATOMS: atom_id res chain seq x y z
N MET A 1 -20.26 17.82 27.11
CA MET A 1 -19.07 17.19 26.49
C MET A 1 -17.99 18.27 26.37
N ASN A 2 -16.80 18.03 26.92
CA ASN A 2 -15.80 19.08 27.12
C ASN A 2 -14.96 19.26 25.84
N THR A 3 -15.40 20.13 24.94
CA THR A 3 -14.78 20.42 23.63
C THR A 3 -13.31 20.81 23.75
N GLU A 4 -12.93 21.46 24.86
CA GLU A 4 -11.54 21.85 25.16
C GLU A 4 -10.59 20.66 25.31
N ASN A 5 -11.06 19.55 25.88
CA ASN A 5 -10.25 18.35 26.03
C ASN A 5 -10.05 17.64 24.68
N VAL A 6 -11.09 17.62 23.84
CA VAL A 6 -11.02 17.04 22.48
C VAL A 6 -9.99 17.80 21.63
N VAL A 7 -9.98 19.13 21.67
CA VAL A 7 -9.02 19.95 20.90
C VAL A 7 -7.58 19.76 21.40
N LYS A 8 -7.36 19.60 22.71
CA LYS A 8 -6.04 19.29 23.28
C LYS A 8 -5.53 17.93 22.83
N HIS A 9 -6.36 16.89 22.91
CA HIS A 9 -6.00 15.55 22.46
C HIS A 9 -5.78 15.49 20.93
N LEU A 10 -6.60 16.18 20.14
CA LEU A 10 -6.46 16.23 18.68
C LEU A 10 -5.18 16.96 18.26
N ARG A 11 -4.82 18.05 18.94
CA ARG A 11 -3.57 18.78 18.68
C ARG A 11 -2.34 17.96 19.07
N ALA A 12 -2.43 17.18 20.15
CA ALA A 12 -1.38 16.25 20.55
C ALA A 12 -1.22 15.13 19.51
N LEU A 13 -2.32 14.53 19.04
CA LEU A 13 -2.34 13.50 18.01
C LEU A 13 -1.72 14.02 16.69
N TRP A 14 -2.16 15.19 16.24
CA TRP A 14 -1.71 15.78 14.98
C TRP A 14 -0.22 16.16 14.99
N ARG A 15 0.32 16.56 16.15
CA ARG A 15 1.75 16.83 16.31
C ARG A 15 2.57 15.55 16.16
N THR A 16 2.11 14.46 16.75
CA THR A 16 2.77 13.15 16.66
C THR A 16 2.70 12.60 15.23
N ASP A 17 1.53 12.65 14.60
CA ASP A 17 1.34 12.20 13.22
C ASP A 17 2.20 12.96 12.21
N ARG A 18 2.38 14.27 12.42
CA ARG A 18 3.25 15.10 11.58
C ARG A 18 4.73 14.70 11.68
N ILE A 19 5.20 14.34 12.88
CA ILE A 19 6.59 13.89 13.09
C ILE A 19 6.81 12.53 12.42
N ILE A 20 5.85 11.60 12.58
CA ILE A 20 5.92 10.27 11.95
C ILE A 20 5.87 10.38 10.42
N ALA A 21 5.00 11.23 9.88
CA ALA A 21 4.89 11.48 8.46
C ALA A 21 6.17 12.08 7.87
N ASP A 22 6.81 13.05 8.56
CA ASP A 22 8.06 13.66 8.07
C ASP A 22 9.20 12.64 8.03
N ILE A 23 9.36 11.81 9.07
CA ILE A 23 10.40 10.76 9.11
C ILE A 23 10.21 9.76 7.97
N ARG A 24 8.97 9.26 7.79
CA ARG A 24 8.65 8.30 6.72
C ARG A 24 8.81 8.93 5.33
N LEU A 25 8.39 10.17 5.15
CA LEU A 25 8.55 10.91 3.90
C LEU A 25 10.03 11.11 3.56
N ARG A 26 10.86 11.51 4.52
CA ARG A 26 12.30 11.68 4.31
C ARG A 26 12.97 10.36 3.93
N HIS A 27 12.62 9.27 4.60
CA HIS A 27 13.17 7.95 4.29
C HIS A 27 12.76 7.47 2.89
N LEU A 28 11.49 7.68 2.51
CA LEU A 28 11.00 7.37 1.16
C LEU A 28 11.62 8.28 0.10
N LEU A 29 11.77 9.58 0.36
CA LEU A 29 12.36 10.54 -0.57
C LEU A 29 13.84 10.25 -0.83
N VAL A 30 14.62 9.93 0.21
CA VAL A 30 16.04 9.57 0.05
C VAL A 30 16.16 8.22 -0.66
N GLY A 31 15.36 7.22 -0.28
CA GLY A 31 15.38 5.91 -0.92
C GLY A 31 14.96 5.94 -2.39
N LEU A 32 13.87 6.65 -2.70
CA LEU A 32 13.37 6.83 -4.07
C LEU A 32 14.30 7.73 -4.88
N GLY A 33 14.83 8.80 -4.27
CA GLY A 33 15.77 9.72 -4.93
C GLY A 33 17.04 9.01 -5.37
N MET A 34 17.66 8.20 -4.50
CA MET A 34 18.84 7.40 -4.86
C MET A 34 18.54 6.37 -5.95
N ARG A 35 17.38 5.69 -5.88
CA ARG A 35 16.95 4.73 -6.91
C ARG A 35 16.68 5.41 -8.25
N ALA A 36 16.01 6.56 -8.25
CA ALA A 36 15.73 7.34 -9.45
C ALA A 36 17.03 7.86 -10.09
N PHE A 37 17.97 8.35 -9.28
CA PHE A 37 19.26 8.82 -9.76
C PHE A 37 20.11 7.68 -10.33
N ALA A 38 20.14 6.52 -9.67
CA ALA A 38 20.78 5.32 -10.20
C ALA A 38 20.16 4.86 -11.52
N ALA A 39 18.82 4.85 -11.62
CA ALA A 39 18.11 4.52 -12.85
C ALA A 39 18.42 5.51 -13.99
N LEU A 40 18.54 6.80 -13.67
CA LEU A 40 18.93 7.84 -14.64
C LEU A 40 20.36 7.59 -15.17
N ILE A 41 21.32 7.35 -14.28
CA ILE A 41 22.70 7.03 -14.67
C ILE A 41 22.73 5.76 -15.52
N ALA A 42 22.00 4.73 -15.13
CA ALA A 42 21.91 3.48 -15.89
C ALA A 42 21.32 3.71 -17.30
N ALA A 43 20.28 4.52 -17.42
CA ALA A 43 19.70 4.89 -18.71
C ALA A 43 20.70 5.64 -19.60
N PHE A 44 21.42 6.63 -19.05
CA PHE A 44 22.47 7.34 -19.78
C PHE A 44 23.62 6.42 -20.20
N GLY A 45 24.04 5.51 -19.31
CA GLY A 45 25.08 4.52 -19.61
C GLY A 45 24.66 3.58 -20.73
N LEU A 46 23.41 3.10 -20.69
CA LEU A 46 22.86 2.24 -21.74
C LEU A 46 22.79 2.97 -23.09
N LEU A 47 22.35 4.24 -23.11
CA LEU A 47 22.36 5.06 -24.32
C LEU A 47 23.78 5.25 -24.87
N MET A 48 24.75 5.60 -24.03
CA MET A 48 26.13 5.78 -24.48
C MET A 48 26.74 4.48 -25.01
N LEU A 49 26.43 3.34 -24.37
CA LEU A 49 26.84 2.02 -24.84
C LEU A 49 26.20 1.70 -26.19
N GLU A 50 24.94 2.06 -26.40
CA GLU A 50 24.25 1.91 -27.67
C GLU A 50 24.92 2.74 -28.78
N LEU A 51 25.19 4.03 -28.56
CA LEU A 51 25.91 4.85 -29.54
C LEU A 51 27.30 4.26 -29.86
N SER A 52 28.04 3.85 -28.83
CA SER A 52 29.36 3.24 -29.01
C SER A 52 29.29 1.96 -29.83
N ALA A 53 28.35 1.06 -29.50
CA ALA A 53 28.15 -0.19 -30.22
C ALA A 53 27.68 0.07 -31.66
N TYR A 54 26.80 1.05 -31.89
CA TYR A 54 26.36 1.44 -33.22
C TYR A 54 27.54 1.90 -34.08
N PHE A 55 28.36 2.83 -33.57
CA PHE A 55 29.53 3.35 -34.31
C PHE A 55 30.60 2.28 -34.54
N ALA A 56 30.74 1.30 -33.64
CA ALA A 56 31.63 0.17 -33.86
C ALA A 56 31.09 -0.80 -34.91
N LEU A 57 29.78 -1.08 -34.88
CA LEU A 57 29.16 -2.08 -35.75
C LEU A 57 28.99 -1.56 -37.18
N VAL A 58 28.69 -0.27 -37.36
CA VAL A 58 28.56 0.36 -38.69
C VAL A 58 29.88 0.39 -39.47
N GLN A 59 31.03 0.22 -38.81
CA GLN A 59 32.31 0.08 -39.50
C GLN A 59 32.46 -1.28 -40.20
N ILE A 60 31.75 -2.30 -39.71
CA ILE A 60 31.84 -3.68 -40.20
C ILE A 60 30.61 -4.02 -41.06
N TRP A 61 29.44 -3.50 -40.70
CA TRP A 61 28.14 -3.77 -41.32
C TRP A 61 27.47 -2.46 -41.80
N SER A 62 26.39 -2.56 -42.59
CA SER A 62 25.62 -1.37 -42.98
C SER A 62 24.88 -0.72 -41.78
N ALA A 63 24.61 0.58 -41.88
CA ALA A 63 23.85 1.33 -40.87
C ALA A 63 22.48 0.71 -40.55
N ILE A 64 21.80 0.20 -41.57
CA ILE A 64 20.48 -0.45 -41.43
C ILE A 64 20.62 -1.73 -40.60
N ALA A 65 21.60 -2.58 -40.92
CA ALA A 65 21.81 -3.83 -40.20
C ALA A 65 22.29 -3.57 -38.76
N ALA A 66 23.16 -2.59 -38.56
CA ALA A 66 23.60 -2.19 -37.22
C ALA A 66 22.44 -1.74 -36.34
N ALA A 67 21.56 -0.87 -36.85
CA ALA A 67 20.37 -0.41 -36.14
C ALA A 67 19.41 -1.56 -35.83
N ALA A 68 19.21 -2.49 -36.78
CA ALA A 68 18.35 -3.65 -36.57
C ALA A 68 18.87 -4.58 -35.46
N ILE A 69 20.18 -4.86 -35.44
CA ILE A 69 20.81 -5.70 -34.41
C ILE A 69 20.73 -5.03 -33.04
N LEU A 70 21.07 -3.75 -32.94
CA LEU A 70 20.97 -2.99 -31.68
C LEU A 70 19.54 -2.92 -31.16
N GLY A 71 18.57 -2.67 -32.05
CA GLY A 71 17.15 -2.69 -31.70
C GLY A 71 16.72 -4.04 -31.12
N ALA A 72 17.13 -5.15 -31.75
CA ALA A 72 16.84 -6.49 -31.24
C ALA A 72 17.46 -6.74 -29.86
N ILE A 73 18.69 -6.27 -29.62
CA ILE A 73 19.36 -6.36 -28.32
C ILE A 73 18.59 -5.55 -27.27
N ASN A 74 18.19 -4.31 -27.58
CA ASN A 74 17.40 -3.47 -26.67
C ASN A 74 16.05 -4.11 -26.32
N PHE A 75 15.36 -4.71 -27.28
CA PHE A 75 14.15 -5.48 -27.02
C PHE A 75 14.40 -6.67 -26.09
N ALA A 76 15.51 -7.40 -26.27
CA ALA A 76 15.88 -8.50 -25.38
C ALA A 76 16.15 -8.00 -23.96
N ILE A 77 16.88 -6.89 -23.79
CA ILE A 77 17.12 -6.26 -22.48
C ILE A 77 15.80 -5.85 -21.83
N ALA A 78 14.89 -5.22 -22.59
CA ALA A 78 13.58 -4.82 -22.09
C ALA A 78 12.75 -6.02 -21.64
N ALA A 79 12.75 -7.12 -22.39
CA ALA A 79 12.05 -8.35 -22.02
C ALA A 79 12.61 -8.94 -20.72
N VAL A 80 13.93 -8.98 -20.56
CA VAL A 80 14.59 -9.42 -19.32
C VAL A 80 14.18 -8.54 -18.15
N LEU A 81 14.25 -7.21 -18.30
CA LEU A 81 13.83 -6.27 -17.26
C LEU A 81 12.36 -6.43 -16.90
N PHE A 82 11.47 -6.65 -17.88
CA PHE A 82 10.05 -6.88 -17.63
C PHE A 82 9.80 -8.15 -16.80
N ILE A 83 10.50 -9.25 -17.11
CA ILE A 83 10.43 -10.49 -16.32
C ILE A 83 10.90 -10.27 -14.88
N PHE A 84 11.98 -9.51 -14.68
CA PHE A 84 12.49 -9.23 -13.34
C PHE A 84 11.62 -8.24 -12.56
N ALA A 85 11.12 -7.18 -13.21
CA ALA A 85 10.24 -6.19 -12.60
C ALA A 85 8.86 -6.76 -12.25
N GLY A 86 8.39 -7.74 -13.04
CA GLY A 86 7.15 -8.46 -12.80
C GLY A 86 7.22 -9.52 -11.70
N ARG A 87 8.41 -9.82 -11.14
CA ARG A 87 8.51 -10.73 -9.98
C ARG A 87 7.97 -10.01 -8.75
N PRO A 88 6.87 -10.50 -8.13
CA PRO A 88 6.35 -9.91 -6.90
C PRO A 88 7.43 -9.94 -5.80
N PRO A 89 7.47 -8.92 -4.91
CA PRO A 89 8.44 -8.87 -3.83
C PRO A 89 8.39 -10.15 -3.00
N SER A 90 9.58 -10.73 -2.80
CA SER A 90 9.81 -12.03 -2.19
C SER A 90 9.08 -12.23 -0.87
N GLY A 91 8.38 -13.36 -0.74
CA GLY A 91 7.48 -13.72 0.37
C GLY A 91 8.03 -13.62 1.80
N ARG A 92 9.33 -13.42 2.00
CA ARG A 92 9.94 -13.17 3.32
C ARG A 92 9.52 -11.84 3.94
N ASP A 93 9.25 -10.82 3.11
CA ASP A 93 8.76 -9.52 3.60
C ASP A 93 7.24 -9.54 3.89
N ILE A 94 6.51 -10.46 3.25
CA ILE A 94 5.09 -10.70 3.50
C ILE A 94 4.91 -11.57 4.75
N GLU A 95 5.79 -12.53 4.98
CA GLU A 95 5.79 -13.37 6.19
C GLU A 95 6.07 -12.54 7.44
N LEU A 96 7.07 -11.65 7.41
CA LEU A 96 7.33 -10.69 8.50
C LEU A 96 6.20 -9.68 8.70
N ALA A 97 5.54 -9.24 7.63
CA ALA A 97 4.37 -8.37 7.74
C ALA A 97 3.15 -9.10 8.33
N ASN A 98 2.98 -10.39 8.02
CA ASN A 98 1.93 -11.23 8.61
C ASN A 98 2.19 -11.54 10.08
N GLU A 99 3.45 -11.86 10.46
CA GLU A 99 3.81 -12.07 11.88
C GLU A 99 3.53 -10.82 12.73
N ILE A 100 3.81 -9.63 12.21
CA ILE A 100 3.51 -8.36 12.90
C ILE A 100 2.00 -8.12 12.96
N HIS A 101 1.25 -8.50 11.91
CA HIS A 101 -0.21 -8.38 11.88
C HIS A 101 -0.88 -9.32 12.90
N ASP A 102 -0.48 -10.59 12.93
CA ASP A 102 -1.00 -11.60 13.86
C ASP A 102 -0.69 -11.23 15.32
N THR A 103 0.53 -10.77 15.60
CA THR A 103 0.91 -10.28 16.94
C THR A 103 0.10 -9.05 17.36
N SER A 104 -0.22 -8.17 16.40
CA SER A 104 -1.03 -6.98 16.66
C SER A 104 -2.51 -7.31 16.87
N ILE A 105 -3.05 -8.32 16.17
CA ILE A 105 -4.42 -8.83 16.37
C ILE A 105 -4.54 -9.53 17.73
N GLU A 106 -3.54 -10.31 18.13
CA GLU A 106 -3.51 -10.95 19.44
C GLU A 106 -3.45 -9.91 20.57
N ALA A 107 -2.62 -8.88 20.43
CA ALA A 107 -2.59 -7.74 21.35
C ALA A 107 -3.93 -6.98 21.37
N LEU A 108 -4.57 -6.75 20.21
CA LEU A 108 -5.91 -6.16 20.14
C LEU A 108 -6.99 -7.03 20.80
N GLN A 109 -6.89 -8.36 20.71
CA GLN A 109 -7.83 -9.27 21.38
C GLN A 109 -7.65 -9.28 22.90
N VAL A 110 -6.41 -9.20 23.38
CA VAL A 110 -6.11 -9.07 24.82
C VAL A 110 -6.63 -7.74 25.35
N GLU A 111 -6.37 -6.65 24.63
CA GLU A 111 -6.87 -5.31 24.98
C GLU A 111 -8.41 -5.26 24.89
N ALA A 112 -9.03 -5.85 23.87
CA ALA A 112 -10.48 -5.91 23.71
C ALA A 112 -11.16 -6.77 24.80
N ARG A 113 -10.54 -7.87 25.23
CA ARG A 113 -11.02 -8.67 26.37
C ARG A 113 -10.84 -7.92 27.69
N ALA A 114 -9.75 -7.17 27.86
CA ALA A 114 -9.56 -6.30 29.02
C ALA A 114 -10.60 -5.18 29.04
N PHE A 115 -10.89 -4.57 27.89
CA PHE A 115 -11.95 -3.57 27.73
C PHE A 115 -13.34 -4.16 27.95
N GLN A 116 -13.61 -5.38 27.47
CA GLN A 116 -14.86 -6.09 27.70
C GLN A 116 -15.02 -6.47 29.17
N THR A 117 -13.95 -6.82 29.87
CA THR A 117 -14.00 -7.16 31.31
C THR A 117 -14.17 -5.91 32.17
N GLN A 118 -13.54 -4.79 31.80
CA GLN A 118 -13.78 -3.49 32.43
C GLN A 118 -15.19 -2.96 32.15
N LEU A 119 -15.72 -3.15 30.94
CA LEU A 119 -17.11 -2.84 30.61
C LEU A 119 -18.06 -3.76 31.38
N THR A 120 -17.89 -5.07 31.36
CA THR A 120 -18.81 -6.01 32.02
C THR A 120 -18.79 -5.87 33.54
N GLY A 121 -17.60 -5.61 34.13
CA GLY A 121 -17.45 -5.26 35.54
C GLY A 121 -18.12 -3.93 35.91
N ALA A 122 -18.13 -2.95 35.01
CA ALA A 122 -18.83 -1.68 35.18
C ALA A 122 -20.33 -1.75 34.82
N VAL A 123 -20.78 -2.74 34.05
CA VAL A 123 -22.17 -2.87 33.57
C VAL A 123 -23.12 -3.46 34.62
N HIS A 124 -22.60 -4.25 35.57
CA HIS A 124 -23.45 -4.87 36.58
C HIS A 124 -24.11 -3.88 37.56
N HIS A 125 -23.85 -2.55 37.48
CA HIS A 125 -24.43 -1.58 38.41
C HIS A 125 -25.08 -0.29 37.83
N PRO A 126 -25.00 0.07 36.53
CA PRO A 126 -25.82 1.20 36.02
C PRO A 126 -26.48 1.02 34.63
N LEU A 127 -26.60 -0.20 34.07
CA LEU A 127 -27.20 -0.39 32.73
C LEU A 127 -28.70 -0.76 32.70
N ASN A 128 -29.46 -0.57 33.78
CA ASN A 128 -30.91 -0.75 33.69
C ASN A 128 -31.64 0.40 32.96
N THR A 129 -30.92 1.44 32.53
CA THR A 129 -31.55 2.70 32.04
C THR A 129 -31.27 3.04 30.56
N ILE A 130 -30.34 2.37 29.87
CA ILE A 130 -29.87 2.82 28.51
C ILE A 130 -30.08 1.76 27.41
N VAL A 131 -30.44 0.52 27.76
CA VAL A 131 -30.63 -0.60 26.82
C VAL A 131 -31.58 -0.31 25.63
N PRO A 132 -32.70 0.44 25.77
CA PRO A 132 -33.63 0.62 24.65
C PRO A 132 -33.11 1.51 23.51
N VAL A 133 -32.05 2.30 23.73
CA VAL A 133 -31.59 3.33 22.76
C VAL A 133 -30.49 2.81 21.82
N LEU A 134 -29.80 1.73 22.17
CA LEU A 134 -28.65 1.22 21.41
C LEU A 134 -29.00 0.14 20.38
N VAL A 135 -30.13 -0.54 20.56
CA VAL A 135 -30.63 -1.57 19.61
C VAL A 135 -30.90 -1.00 18.20
N PRO A 136 -31.50 0.19 18.02
CA PRO A 136 -31.78 0.74 16.69
C PRO A 136 -30.50 1.10 15.91
N LEU A 137 -29.44 1.55 16.59
CA LEU A 137 -28.20 1.97 15.96
C LEU A 137 -27.42 0.79 15.38
N ILE A 138 -27.35 -0.31 16.12
CA ILE A 138 -26.71 -1.55 15.65
C ILE A 138 -27.50 -2.12 14.46
N ALA A 139 -28.84 -2.08 14.51
CA ALA A 139 -29.69 -2.55 13.41
C ALA A 139 -29.52 -1.71 12.13
N ILE A 140 -29.35 -0.39 12.25
CA ILE A 140 -29.11 0.50 11.11
C ILE A 140 -27.75 0.21 10.46
N ILE A 141 -26.70 0.00 11.25
CA ILE A 141 -25.35 -0.31 10.73
C ILE A 141 -25.37 -1.64 9.97
N VAL A 142 -25.97 -2.69 10.54
CA VAL A 142 -26.09 -4.01 9.89
C VAL A 142 -26.92 -3.92 8.60
N LYS A 143 -28.01 -3.14 8.59
CA LYS A 143 -28.86 -2.97 7.42
C LYS A 143 -28.14 -2.24 6.29
N ASN A 144 -27.30 -1.25 6.62
CA ASN A 144 -26.56 -0.49 5.61
C ASN A 144 -25.44 -1.33 4.98
N MET A 145 -24.72 -2.13 5.77
CA MET A 145 -23.70 -3.05 5.25
C MET A 145 -24.29 -4.10 4.31
N ARG A 146 -25.49 -4.63 4.62
CA ARG A 146 -26.17 -5.60 3.75
C ARG A 146 -26.65 -4.96 2.43
N LYS A 147 -27.01 -3.67 2.44
CA LYS A 147 -27.42 -2.95 1.23
C LYS A 147 -26.23 -2.77 0.28
N THR A 148 -25.08 -2.33 0.78
CA THR A 148 -23.85 -2.18 -0.01
C THR A 148 -23.37 -3.51 -0.62
N ALA A 149 -23.47 -4.62 0.13
CA ALA A 149 -23.11 -5.93 -0.39
C ALA A 149 -24.03 -6.40 -1.54
N LYS A 150 -25.31 -6.01 -1.53
CA LYS A 150 -26.28 -6.39 -2.56
C LYS A 150 -26.15 -5.54 -3.83
N GLU A 151 -25.71 -4.30 -3.70
CA GLU A 151 -25.44 -3.36 -4.79
C GLU A 151 -24.16 -3.76 -5.55
N SER A 152 -23.11 -4.15 -4.82
CA SER A 152 -21.86 -4.66 -5.42
C SER A 152 -22.05 -5.99 -6.17
N ALA A 153 -23.03 -6.82 -5.79
CA ALA A 153 -23.34 -8.06 -6.50
C ALA A 153 -24.22 -7.85 -7.76
N ALA A 154 -24.92 -6.72 -7.88
CA ALA A 154 -25.74 -6.39 -9.04
C ALA A 154 -24.94 -5.75 -10.18
N ASP A 155 -23.85 -5.05 -9.86
CA ASP A 155 -22.95 -4.40 -10.82
C ASP A 155 -22.13 -5.42 -11.63
N VAL A 156 -21.65 -6.48 -10.95
CA VAL A 156 -20.82 -7.55 -11.56
C VAL A 156 -21.60 -8.40 -12.59
N THR A 157 -22.93 -8.47 -12.50
CA THR A 157 -23.74 -9.24 -13.48
C THR A 157 -24.20 -8.41 -14.69
N SER A 158 -24.03 -7.08 -14.67
CA SER A 158 -24.40 -6.20 -15.80
C SER A 158 -23.26 -6.08 -16.82
N ASP A 159 -22.00 -6.09 -16.38
CA ASP A 159 -20.82 -6.01 -17.26
C ASP A 159 -20.51 -7.32 -18.00
N ALA A 160 -21.07 -8.46 -17.56
CA ALA A 160 -20.86 -9.76 -18.22
C ALA A 160 -21.79 -10.02 -19.43
N ARG A 161 -22.64 -9.04 -19.81
CA ARG A 161 -23.62 -9.17 -20.92
C ARG A 161 -23.58 -8.04 -21.95
N SER A 162 -22.54 -7.20 -21.94
CA SER A 162 -22.30 -6.18 -22.97
C SER A 162 -21.22 -6.62 -23.95
#